data_AF-A0A9N8I076-F1
#
_entry.id   AF-A0A9N8I076-F1
#
_cell.length_a   1.000
_cell.length_b   1.000
_cell.length_c   1.000
_cell.angle_alpha   90.00
_cell.angle_beta   90.00
_cell.angle_gamma   90.00
#
_symmetry.space_group_name_H-M   'P 1'
#
loop_
_entity.id
_entity.type
_entity.pdbx_description
1 polymer ?
#
loop_
_entity_poly.entity_id
_entity_poly.type
_entity_poly.pdbx_seq_one_letter_code
_entity_poly.pdbx_strand_id
1 'polypeptide(L)'
;MEKGSKGGISLLLSDTSSEEEEFDQPSRSQRGTSTLHQSSPLQLSQPSQSSQGSFQNVLRAPSPAVPRAPSPAVARAPSPAVARDPLGPLMHELGPIPGFPTAGIKAIPEDAIPKEHPSWALWEQWRRERHRPPERPLPYYQDPFTSFPPVPESATKRRVPGTNSEPVSRAASPSLGPPRKKAAKTSKKTDAEKEEIDRTQKLIDNTVNHFSKQYMDRIECAEESDPKSKNSEDQEFNPVAKYLTVFKGKPKEEKLDLATFNSKQIRKLAQNCGVRGGGNMTLYKARKAIAQVKNMGTIYNDLTISNPKITADQRKKATWMRAINACFLPEVIGDFKQLNDTKGRTDYEKANGGNPVKAFWIGLSNLVNDPTNNERIGVVLHCQEGEDQRMRDMNEVEECNLNCFNQQTHESCQQLISDVMKARETCLSKMHQSGQGSNDMWNFCTNTTFTKLRQSSAPVPAVVVYYCHLFCVEHPGIDGKFAAFMDKNQKSDSEVDLTGSAGDGSDAKKGGKSKTVDTLVKTLTETSDSIRSMHEQTVKTSDNRKNEEAETRHWAEYQSMSGRFLGMAGDPRMLPLMRNLAIRIKKLEALVGIAAEFSVTLGHIPSEVTTGADGETATSDVTGSKHTST
;
A
#
# COMPACT_ATOMS: atom_id res chain seq x y z
N MET A 1 46.64 15.85 -67.28
CA MET A 1 46.72 15.42 -65.87
C MET A 1 45.63 16.17 -65.13
N GLU A 2 44.51 15.49 -64.86
CA GLU A 2 44.06 15.12 -63.50
C GLU A 2 43.50 16.34 -62.73
N LYS A 3 42.36 16.31 -62.03
CA LYS A 3 41.28 15.32 -61.80
C LYS A 3 40.19 16.09 -61.00
N GLY A 4 38.92 15.76 -61.24
CA GLY A 4 37.78 15.73 -60.29
C GLY A 4 37.40 17.00 -59.50
N SER A 5 36.19 17.17 -58.98
CA SER A 5 35.03 16.28 -58.85
C SER A 5 33.80 17.15 -58.54
N LYS A 6 32.68 16.87 -59.22
CA LYS A 6 31.33 17.39 -58.94
C LYS A 6 30.48 16.23 -58.43
N GLY A 7 29.60 16.49 -57.47
CA GLY A 7 28.48 15.63 -57.05
C GLY A 7 27.95 16.15 -55.71
N GLY A 8 26.72 16.63 -55.52
CA GLY A 8 25.48 16.41 -56.28
C GLY A 8 24.70 15.25 -55.65
N ILE A 9 24.13 15.46 -54.46
CA ILE A 9 23.24 14.49 -53.79
C ILE A 9 21.80 14.84 -54.14
N SER A 10 21.14 13.91 -54.83
CA SER A 10 19.73 13.93 -55.19
C SER A 10 18.94 13.15 -54.12
N LEU A 11 17.90 13.77 -53.57
CA LEU A 11 16.92 13.14 -52.68
C LEU A 11 15.79 12.54 -53.53
N LEU A 12 15.70 11.21 -53.56
CA LEU A 12 14.62 10.47 -54.18
C LEU A 12 13.44 10.34 -53.21
N LEU A 13 12.30 10.91 -53.61
CA LEU A 13 10.97 10.58 -53.11
C LEU A 13 10.59 9.19 -53.65
N SER A 14 10.10 8.32 -52.77
CA SER A 14 9.54 7.02 -53.13
C SER A 14 8.05 7.03 -52.83
N ASP A 15 7.25 7.10 -53.88
CA ASP A 15 5.83 6.78 -53.89
C ASP A 15 5.63 5.29 -53.58
N THR A 16 4.68 4.97 -52.70
CA THR A 16 4.18 3.61 -52.53
C THR A 16 2.68 3.62 -52.82
N SER A 17 2.31 3.06 -53.97
CA SER A 17 0.94 2.76 -54.36
C SER A 17 0.46 1.52 -53.61
N SER A 18 -0.67 1.64 -52.93
CA SER A 18 -1.42 0.54 -52.35
C SER A 18 -2.24 -0.17 -53.44
N GLU A 19 -1.87 -1.41 -53.75
CA GLU A 19 -2.72 -2.35 -54.50
C GLU A 19 -3.73 -3.00 -53.54
N GLU A 20 -4.98 -3.02 -53.99
CA GLU A 20 -6.11 -3.71 -53.38
C GLU A 20 -6.00 -5.21 -53.69
N GLU A 21 -5.95 -6.06 -52.66
CA GLU A 21 -6.21 -7.50 -52.80
C GLU A 21 -7.47 -7.88 -52.02
N GLU A 22 -8.52 -8.06 -52.81
CA GLU A 22 -9.76 -8.78 -52.55
C GLU A 22 -9.46 -10.27 -52.34
N PHE A 23 -9.86 -10.86 -51.20
CA PHE A 23 -9.87 -12.31 -51.07
C PHE A 23 -11.04 -12.83 -50.22
N ASP A 24 -11.68 -13.82 -50.82
CA ASP A 24 -12.97 -14.45 -50.51
C ASP A 24 -13.07 -15.17 -49.15
N GLN A 25 -14.28 -15.11 -48.59
CA GLN A 25 -14.75 -16.03 -47.56
C GLN A 25 -15.16 -17.38 -48.16
N PRO A 26 -15.09 -18.47 -47.37
CA PRO A 26 -16.11 -19.49 -47.50
C PRO A 26 -16.78 -19.83 -46.16
N SER A 27 -18.09 -19.64 -46.16
CA SER A 27 -19.07 -20.25 -45.28
C SER A 27 -19.22 -21.76 -45.55
N ARG A 28 -19.18 -22.62 -44.51
CA ARG A 28 -20.18 -23.71 -44.31
C ARG A 28 -20.02 -24.51 -43.01
N SER A 29 -21.09 -24.42 -42.20
CA SER A 29 -21.79 -25.45 -41.40
C SER A 29 -21.40 -26.92 -41.55
N GLN A 30 -21.27 -27.66 -40.43
CA GLN A 30 -22.02 -28.89 -40.03
C GLN A 30 -21.82 -29.13 -38.50
N ARG A 31 -22.85 -29.08 -37.65
CA ARG A 31 -23.67 -30.19 -37.07
C ARG A 31 -22.94 -31.51 -36.74
N GLY A 32 -23.03 -31.89 -35.45
CA GLY A 32 -22.89 -33.26 -34.92
C GLY A 32 -22.83 -33.23 -33.39
N THR A 33 -23.94 -33.24 -32.66
CA THR A 33 -24.65 -34.40 -32.03
C THR A 33 -23.80 -35.36 -31.19
N SER A 34 -24.09 -35.33 -29.89
CA SER A 34 -24.29 -36.47 -28.98
C SER A 34 -23.08 -37.28 -28.50
N THR A 35 -22.89 -37.33 -27.18
CA THR A 35 -23.13 -38.56 -26.39
C THR A 35 -23.08 -38.29 -24.88
N LEU A 36 -24.23 -38.49 -24.23
CA LEU A 36 -24.37 -38.73 -22.79
C LEU A 36 -23.69 -40.05 -22.44
N HIS A 37 -22.85 -40.08 -21.40
CA HIS A 37 -22.54 -41.32 -20.69
C HIS A 37 -23.02 -41.25 -19.24
N GLN A 38 -23.96 -42.17 -18.96
CA GLN A 38 -24.50 -42.53 -17.67
C GLN A 38 -23.52 -43.36 -16.84
N SER A 39 -23.47 -43.04 -15.54
CA SER A 39 -23.51 -43.95 -14.38
C SER A 39 -22.39 -44.97 -14.14
N SER A 40 -21.72 -44.86 -12.97
CA SER A 40 -21.69 -45.95 -11.96
C SER A 40 -21.22 -45.45 -10.57
N PRO A 41 -21.69 -46.08 -9.47
CA PRO A 41 -21.62 -45.53 -8.11
C PRO A 41 -20.38 -45.99 -7.33
N LEU A 42 -19.86 -45.09 -6.49
CA LEU A 42 -18.80 -45.39 -5.52
C LEU A 42 -19.38 -46.10 -4.29
N GLN A 43 -18.85 -47.29 -4.00
CA GLN A 43 -19.11 -48.05 -2.79
C GLN A 43 -18.45 -47.39 -1.58
N LEU A 44 -19.23 -47.31 -0.50
CA LEU A 44 -18.85 -46.84 0.82
C LEU A 44 -18.14 -47.98 1.57
N SER A 45 -16.84 -47.84 1.82
CA SER A 45 -16.07 -48.76 2.67
C SER A 45 -15.70 -48.07 3.98
N GLN A 46 -16.18 -48.64 5.09
CA GLN A 46 -15.82 -48.27 6.46
C GLN A 46 -14.33 -48.51 6.74
N PRO A 47 -13.65 -47.67 7.54
CA PRO A 47 -12.39 -48.04 8.16
C PRO A 47 -12.60 -48.62 9.57
N SER A 48 -12.06 -49.82 9.74
CA SER A 48 -11.87 -50.58 10.97
C SER A 48 -10.90 -49.89 11.93
N GLN A 49 -11.26 -49.92 13.21
CA GLN A 49 -10.42 -49.58 14.36
C GLN A 49 -9.23 -50.54 14.49
N SER A 50 -8.03 -50.01 14.79
CA SER A 50 -7.10 -50.56 15.79
C SER A 50 -5.76 -49.82 15.75
N SER A 51 -5.32 -49.29 16.90
CA SER A 51 -4.00 -49.56 17.49
C SER A 51 -3.63 -48.45 18.47
N GLN A 52 -3.65 -48.80 19.76
CA GLN A 52 -3.09 -48.02 20.86
C GLN A 52 -1.56 -48.01 20.76
N GLY A 53 -0.95 -46.82 20.82
CA GLY A 53 0.49 -46.63 20.96
C GLY A 53 0.79 -45.74 22.15
N SER A 54 1.45 -46.32 23.16
CA SER A 54 1.89 -45.71 24.41
C SER A 54 2.89 -44.56 24.21
N PHE A 55 2.65 -43.41 24.84
CA PHE A 55 3.63 -42.33 24.95
C PHE A 55 4.51 -42.52 26.19
N GLN A 56 5.83 -42.64 25.99
CA GLN A 56 6.82 -42.48 27.05
C GLN A 56 7.13 -40.98 27.24
N ASN A 57 6.89 -40.50 28.46
CA ASN A 57 7.30 -39.18 28.93
C ASN A 57 8.81 -39.13 29.15
N VAL A 58 9.51 -38.23 28.46
CA VAL A 58 10.90 -37.86 28.77
C VAL A 58 10.88 -36.55 29.56
N LEU A 59 11.10 -36.66 30.88
CA LEU A 59 11.30 -35.54 31.80
C LEU A 59 12.62 -34.83 31.48
N ARG A 60 12.55 -33.52 31.19
CA ARG A 60 13.71 -32.65 31.00
C ARG A 60 13.93 -31.84 32.29
N ALA A 61 15.09 -32.03 32.92
CA ALA A 61 15.47 -31.32 34.13
C ALA A 61 15.68 -29.80 33.87
N PRO A 62 15.36 -28.92 34.85
CA PRO A 62 15.59 -27.49 34.74
C PRO A 62 17.06 -27.12 35.03
N SER A 63 17.59 -26.17 34.27
CA SER A 63 18.93 -25.59 34.47
C SER A 63 18.99 -24.66 35.70
N PRO A 64 20.16 -24.53 36.36
CA PRO A 64 20.30 -23.78 37.60
C PRO A 64 20.29 -22.26 37.38
N ALA A 65 19.62 -21.55 38.29
CA ALA A 65 19.55 -20.10 38.34
C ALA A 65 20.85 -19.47 38.88
N VAL A 66 21.32 -18.42 38.21
CA VAL A 66 22.46 -17.61 38.65
C VAL A 66 21.93 -16.37 39.38
N PRO A 67 22.33 -16.09 40.63
CA PRO A 67 21.88 -14.91 41.37
C PRO A 67 22.60 -13.66 40.87
N ARG A 68 21.83 -12.62 40.50
CA ARG A 68 22.35 -11.30 40.13
C ARG A 68 22.24 -10.36 41.33
N ALA A 69 23.35 -9.70 41.67
CA ALA A 69 23.42 -8.73 42.76
C ALA A 69 22.58 -7.45 42.48
N PRO A 70 22.03 -6.80 43.51
CA PRO A 70 21.24 -5.58 43.35
C PRO A 70 22.15 -4.37 43.04
N SER A 71 21.71 -3.52 42.11
CA SER A 71 22.35 -2.23 41.81
C SER A 71 21.98 -1.15 42.83
N PRO A 72 22.86 -0.16 43.08
CA PRO A 72 22.70 0.81 44.16
C PRO A 72 21.63 1.87 43.85
N ALA A 73 20.91 2.28 44.88
CA ALA A 73 19.87 3.30 44.85
C ALA A 73 20.47 4.69 44.58
N VAL A 74 19.95 5.38 43.56
CA VAL A 74 20.26 6.80 43.29
C VAL A 74 19.20 7.65 43.98
N ALA A 75 19.63 8.47 44.95
CA ALA A 75 18.79 9.43 45.64
C ALA A 75 18.38 10.56 44.69
N ARG A 76 17.07 10.82 44.58
CA ARG A 76 16.49 11.87 43.73
C ARG A 76 16.21 13.10 44.59
N ALA A 77 16.88 14.22 44.29
CA ALA A 77 16.62 15.51 44.94
C ALA A 77 15.28 16.13 44.47
N PRO A 78 14.57 16.88 45.31
CA PRO A 78 13.31 17.53 44.94
C PRO A 78 13.54 18.78 44.07
N SER A 79 12.71 18.95 43.03
CA SER A 79 12.69 20.16 42.18
C SER A 79 11.97 21.33 42.87
N PRO A 80 12.38 22.59 42.59
CA PRO A 80 11.83 23.77 43.26
C PRO A 80 10.45 24.17 42.72
N ALA A 81 9.61 24.65 43.62
CA ALA A 81 8.28 25.18 43.35
C ALA A 81 8.36 26.50 42.57
N VAL A 82 7.60 26.60 41.47
CA VAL A 82 7.40 27.84 40.72
C VAL A 82 6.10 28.48 41.21
N ALA A 83 6.22 29.67 41.81
CA ALA A 83 5.10 30.52 42.18
C ALA A 83 4.41 31.08 40.92
N ARG A 84 3.08 31.02 40.88
CA ARG A 84 2.24 31.72 39.91
C ARG A 84 1.52 32.86 40.61
N ASP A 85 1.77 34.09 40.15
CA ASP A 85 0.96 35.26 40.50
C ASP A 85 -0.35 35.30 39.70
N PRO A 86 -1.43 35.87 40.28
CA PRO A 86 -2.74 35.94 39.65
C PRO A 86 -2.95 37.25 38.89
N LEU A 87 -3.45 37.16 37.64
CA LEU A 87 -4.05 38.29 36.93
C LEU A 87 -5.58 38.22 37.07
N GLY A 88 -6.15 39.38 37.43
CA GLY A 88 -7.55 39.57 37.81
C GLY A 88 -8.56 39.61 36.66
N PRO A 89 -9.85 39.86 36.99
CA PRO A 89 -11.00 39.52 36.15
C PRO A 89 -11.54 40.72 35.38
N LEU A 90 -12.07 40.47 34.18
CA LEU A 90 -12.95 41.39 33.45
C LEU A 90 -14.23 40.65 33.04
N MET A 91 -15.34 41.10 33.62
CA MET A 91 -16.72 40.74 33.33
C MET A 91 -17.24 41.52 32.12
N HIS A 92 -18.08 40.89 31.30
CA HIS A 92 -19.35 41.40 30.75
C HIS A 92 -20.03 40.21 30.03
N GLU A 93 -21.10 39.65 30.61
CA GLU A 93 -22.52 39.94 30.29
C GLU A 93 -22.90 39.65 28.83
N LEU A 94 -23.44 38.46 28.58
CA LEU A 94 -24.56 38.24 27.63
C LEU A 94 -25.46 37.13 28.19
N GLY A 95 -26.75 37.46 28.35
CA GLY A 95 -27.78 36.61 28.95
C GLY A 95 -28.29 35.48 28.03
N PRO A 96 -29.20 34.63 28.55
CA PRO A 96 -29.63 33.40 27.90
C PRO A 96 -30.77 33.65 26.90
N ILE A 97 -30.67 33.04 25.71
CA ILE A 97 -31.78 32.93 24.75
C ILE A 97 -32.50 31.58 24.96
N PRO A 98 -33.84 31.56 25.13
CA PRO A 98 -34.61 30.36 25.46
C PRO A 98 -34.93 29.48 24.25
N GLY A 99 -35.29 28.23 24.54
CA GLY A 99 -35.29 27.08 23.63
C GLY A 99 -36.36 27.04 22.52
N PHE A 100 -36.14 26.09 21.61
CA PHE A 100 -37.07 25.70 20.55
C PHE A 100 -37.70 24.33 20.85
N PRO A 101 -39.02 24.16 20.69
CA PRO A 101 -39.69 22.88 20.83
C PRO A 101 -39.65 22.06 19.53
N THR A 102 -39.65 20.76 19.73
CA THR A 102 -39.79 19.69 18.74
C THR A 102 -41.24 19.58 18.26
N ALA A 103 -41.53 19.67 16.96
CA ALA A 103 -42.59 18.91 16.26
C ALA A 103 -42.73 19.32 14.77
N GLY A 104 -42.89 18.32 13.90
CA GLY A 104 -43.77 18.39 12.73
C GLY A 104 -43.14 18.71 11.38
N ILE A 105 -42.78 17.67 10.62
CA ILE A 105 -42.46 17.73 9.20
C ILE A 105 -43.69 18.22 8.42
N LYS A 106 -43.57 19.41 7.81
CA LYS A 106 -44.43 19.89 6.72
C LYS A 106 -43.54 20.49 5.63
N ALA A 107 -43.98 20.31 4.39
CA ALA A 107 -43.27 20.62 3.15
C ALA A 107 -42.60 22.00 3.11
N ILE A 108 -41.38 22.05 2.60
CA ILE A 108 -40.55 23.25 2.43
C ILE A 108 -40.91 23.91 1.09
N PRO A 109 -41.24 25.22 1.05
CA PRO A 109 -41.42 25.97 -0.20
C PRO A 109 -40.08 26.21 -0.93
N GLU A 110 -40.11 26.28 -2.26
CA GLU A 110 -38.94 26.46 -3.17
C GLU A 110 -38.06 27.69 -2.90
N ASP A 111 -38.46 28.61 -2.02
CA ASP A 111 -37.72 29.85 -1.70
C ASP A 111 -36.79 29.73 -0.48
N ALA A 112 -36.61 28.54 0.10
CA ALA A 112 -35.85 28.33 1.34
C ALA A 112 -34.49 27.62 1.16
N ILE A 113 -33.75 27.91 0.09
CA ILE A 113 -32.32 27.57 0.01
C ILE A 113 -31.51 28.74 0.60
N PRO A 114 -30.69 28.54 1.65
CA PRO A 114 -29.91 29.63 2.23
C PRO A 114 -28.91 30.17 1.20
N LYS A 115 -29.08 31.45 0.81
CA LYS A 115 -28.17 32.20 -0.07
C LYS A 115 -26.76 32.43 0.53
N GLU A 116 -26.50 31.88 1.72
CA GLU A 116 -25.25 32.05 2.46
C GLU A 116 -24.25 30.91 2.23
N HIS A 117 -24.56 29.93 1.37
CA HIS A 117 -23.60 28.88 1.04
C HIS A 117 -22.46 29.42 0.15
N PRO A 118 -21.17 29.21 0.49
CA PRO A 118 -20.03 29.71 -0.29
C PRO A 118 -20.03 29.29 -1.77
N SER A 119 -20.63 28.13 -2.09
CA SER A 119 -20.77 27.66 -3.47
C SER A 119 -21.76 28.45 -4.31
N TRP A 120 -22.78 29.09 -3.70
CA TRP A 120 -23.72 29.95 -4.42
C TRP A 120 -23.07 31.25 -4.89
N ALA A 121 -22.20 31.84 -4.06
CA ALA A 121 -21.42 33.02 -4.44
C ALA A 121 -20.47 32.74 -5.61
N LEU A 122 -19.83 31.56 -5.61
CA LEU A 122 -19.00 31.09 -6.72
C LEU A 122 -19.82 30.85 -8.00
N TRP A 123 -21.03 30.28 -7.87
CA TRP A 123 -21.95 30.09 -8.99
C TRP A 123 -22.44 31.42 -9.58
N GLU A 124 -22.81 32.39 -8.74
CA GLU A 124 -23.22 33.73 -9.18
C GLU A 124 -22.08 34.51 -9.83
N GLN A 125 -20.85 34.40 -9.30
CA GLN A 125 -19.65 34.99 -9.89
C GLN A 125 -19.40 34.42 -11.29
N TRP A 126 -19.42 33.09 -11.42
CA TRP A 126 -19.29 32.41 -12.71
C TRP A 126 -20.37 32.83 -13.71
N ARG A 127 -21.63 32.95 -13.26
CA ARG A 127 -22.75 33.41 -14.09
C ARG A 127 -22.53 34.84 -14.59
N ARG A 128 -21.98 35.74 -13.78
CA ARG A 128 -21.66 37.13 -14.18
C ARG A 128 -20.50 37.18 -15.18
N GLU A 129 -19.46 36.37 -14.98
CA GLU A 129 -18.30 36.26 -15.88
C GLU A 129 -18.74 35.84 -17.31
N ARG A 130 -19.72 34.93 -17.41
CA ARG A 130 -20.25 34.40 -18.69
C ARG A 130 -20.97 35.45 -19.54
N HIS A 131 -21.58 36.46 -18.92
CA HIS A 131 -22.32 37.52 -19.63
C HIS A 131 -21.46 38.76 -19.91
N ARG A 132 -20.16 38.70 -19.61
CA ARG A 132 -19.23 39.77 -19.96
C ARG A 132 -18.93 39.71 -21.48
N PRO A 133 -19.17 40.79 -22.24
CA PRO A 133 -18.80 40.82 -23.65
C PRO A 133 -17.28 40.69 -23.81
N PRO A 134 -16.79 39.99 -24.85
CA PRO A 134 -15.36 39.74 -25.03
C PRO A 134 -14.60 41.04 -25.28
N GLU A 135 -13.58 41.30 -24.46
CA GLU A 135 -12.63 42.39 -24.69
C GLU A 135 -11.80 42.09 -25.95
N ARG A 136 -11.56 43.12 -26.76
CA ARG A 136 -10.80 43.01 -28.02
C ARG A 136 -9.36 42.56 -27.74
N PRO A 137 -8.77 41.70 -28.59
CA PRO A 137 -7.39 41.26 -28.42
C PRO A 137 -6.43 42.44 -28.64
N LEU A 138 -5.50 42.62 -27.69
CA LEU A 138 -4.37 43.53 -27.81
C LEU A 138 -3.30 42.93 -28.77
N PRO A 139 -2.49 43.78 -29.44
CA PRO A 139 -1.56 43.34 -30.46
C PRO A 139 -0.32 42.67 -29.87
N TYR A 140 0.19 41.69 -30.62
CA TYR A 140 1.45 40.95 -30.45
C TYR A 140 2.60 41.78 -29.88
N TYR A 141 3.15 41.34 -28.75
CA TYR A 141 4.46 41.76 -28.24
C TYR A 141 5.53 40.76 -28.72
N GLN A 142 6.56 41.27 -29.38
CA GLN A 142 7.71 40.52 -29.86
C GLN A 142 8.69 40.23 -28.72
N ASP A 143 9.14 38.98 -28.63
CA ASP A 143 10.26 38.53 -27.79
C ASP A 143 11.60 39.06 -28.29
N PRO A 144 12.42 39.67 -27.42
CA PRO A 144 13.86 39.71 -27.60
C PRO A 144 14.54 38.84 -26.54
N PHE A 145 15.50 38.00 -26.95
CA PHE A 145 16.67 37.48 -26.21
C PHE A 145 16.94 36.00 -26.52
N THR A 146 17.57 35.77 -27.67
CA THR A 146 18.47 34.63 -27.90
C THR A 146 19.91 35.10 -27.73
N SER A 147 20.58 34.69 -26.64
CA SER A 147 22.04 34.69 -26.57
C SER A 147 22.54 33.70 -25.52
N PHE A 148 22.93 32.51 -25.96
CA PHE A 148 23.77 31.58 -25.20
C PHE A 148 25.24 31.73 -25.66
N PRO A 149 26.21 31.87 -24.76
CA PRO A 149 27.63 31.79 -25.09
C PRO A 149 28.11 30.32 -25.20
N PRO A 150 29.19 30.05 -25.96
CA PRO A 150 29.68 28.70 -26.23
C PRO A 150 30.50 28.11 -25.07
N VAL A 151 30.30 26.81 -24.84
CA VAL A 151 31.07 25.98 -23.90
C VAL A 151 32.36 25.50 -24.58
N PRO A 152 33.54 25.58 -23.94
CA PRO A 152 34.77 25.04 -24.50
C PRO A 152 34.92 23.53 -24.20
N GLU A 153 35.13 22.74 -25.24
CA GLU A 153 35.63 21.37 -25.18
C GLU A 153 37.10 21.35 -24.74
N SER A 154 37.43 20.61 -23.68
CA SER A 154 38.76 20.00 -23.56
C SER A 154 38.78 18.78 -22.64
N ALA A 155 39.19 17.68 -23.25
CA ALA A 155 40.23 16.75 -22.80
C ALA A 155 40.09 16.04 -21.44
N THR A 156 40.01 14.70 -21.46
CA THR A 156 41.19 13.80 -21.39
C THR A 156 40.79 12.43 -20.81
N LYS A 157 41.08 11.38 -21.59
CA LYS A 157 41.12 9.97 -21.18
C LYS A 157 42.01 9.77 -19.94
N ARG A 158 41.51 9.12 -18.89
CA ARG A 158 42.36 8.34 -17.97
C ARG A 158 41.82 6.92 -17.82
N ARG A 159 42.61 6.01 -18.38
CA ARG A 159 42.55 4.55 -18.27
C ARG A 159 43.10 4.18 -16.88
N VAL A 160 42.35 3.45 -16.07
CA VAL A 160 42.84 2.84 -14.81
C VAL A 160 43.01 1.34 -15.06
N PRO A 161 44.16 0.73 -14.71
CA PRO A 161 44.43 -0.67 -14.97
C PRO A 161 43.79 -1.57 -13.91
N GLY A 162 43.26 -2.71 -14.38
CA GLY A 162 42.67 -3.75 -13.55
C GLY A 162 43.70 -4.56 -12.77
N THR A 163 43.29 -5.03 -11.60
CA THR A 163 44.00 -6.02 -10.80
C THR A 163 43.25 -7.33 -10.85
N ASN A 164 43.88 -8.32 -11.49
CA ASN A 164 43.50 -9.73 -11.46
C ASN A 164 43.82 -10.30 -10.08
N SER A 165 42.87 -11.00 -9.46
CA SER A 165 43.14 -11.92 -8.35
C SER A 165 42.57 -13.29 -8.69
N GLU A 166 43.47 -14.25 -8.90
CA GLU A 166 43.19 -15.67 -9.06
C GLU A 166 42.59 -16.30 -7.79
N PRO A 167 41.74 -17.32 -7.89
CA PRO A 167 41.27 -18.07 -6.73
C PRO A 167 42.19 -19.26 -6.39
N VAL A 168 42.54 -19.34 -5.10
CA VAL A 168 43.25 -20.42 -4.44
C VAL A 168 42.43 -21.73 -4.47
N SER A 169 43.06 -22.78 -4.98
CA SER A 169 42.61 -24.17 -4.99
C SER A 169 42.62 -24.77 -3.58
N ARG A 170 41.51 -25.39 -3.17
CA ARG A 170 41.39 -26.09 -1.87
C ARG A 170 41.19 -27.60 -2.09
N ALA A 171 42.02 -28.35 -1.38
CA ALA A 171 42.23 -29.79 -1.46
C ALA A 171 40.99 -30.65 -1.18
N ALA A 172 40.97 -31.80 -1.85
CA ALA A 172 40.04 -32.90 -1.63
C ALA A 172 40.45 -33.75 -0.40
N SER A 173 39.46 -34.32 0.28
CA SER A 173 39.63 -35.44 1.22
C SER A 173 38.62 -36.54 0.89
N PRO A 174 39.01 -37.83 0.91
CA PRO A 174 38.13 -38.94 0.56
C PRO A 174 37.42 -39.50 1.81
N SER A 175 36.16 -39.93 1.66
CA SER A 175 35.50 -40.76 2.67
C SER A 175 34.55 -41.76 2.00
N LEU A 176 34.74 -43.01 2.41
CA LEU A 176 34.22 -44.26 1.90
C LEU A 176 32.81 -44.58 2.43
N GLY A 177 32.02 -45.24 1.60
CA GLY A 177 30.83 -45.99 2.01
C GLY A 177 30.04 -46.49 0.80
N PRO A 178 30.02 -47.81 0.48
CA PRO A 178 29.28 -48.32 -0.67
C PRO A 178 27.77 -48.42 -0.37
N PRO A 179 26.88 -47.89 -1.22
CA PRO A 179 25.44 -48.09 -1.05
C PRO A 179 25.02 -49.47 -1.55
N ARG A 180 24.22 -50.17 -0.73
CA ARG A 180 23.51 -51.42 -1.05
C ARG A 180 22.68 -51.25 -2.34
N LYS A 181 23.08 -51.96 -3.40
CA LYS A 181 22.30 -52.07 -4.64
C LYS A 181 21.08 -52.97 -4.41
N LYS A 182 19.89 -52.38 -4.35
CA LYS A 182 18.63 -53.10 -4.59
C LYS A 182 18.50 -53.30 -6.09
N ALA A 183 18.48 -54.55 -6.55
CA ALA A 183 18.30 -54.91 -7.95
C ALA A 183 16.87 -54.56 -8.41
N ALA A 184 16.72 -53.38 -9.03
CA ALA A 184 15.52 -53.03 -9.76
C ALA A 184 15.55 -53.72 -11.12
N LYS A 185 14.48 -54.46 -11.46
CA LYS A 185 14.25 -55.01 -12.80
C LYS A 185 14.20 -53.86 -13.80
N THR A 186 15.27 -53.63 -14.54
CA THR A 186 15.31 -52.73 -15.68
C THR A 186 14.64 -53.43 -16.86
N SER A 187 13.40 -53.05 -17.14
CA SER A 187 12.80 -53.28 -18.46
C SER A 187 13.73 -52.66 -19.51
N LYS A 188 14.18 -53.46 -20.48
CA LYS A 188 14.97 -52.96 -21.62
C LYS A 188 14.10 -51.94 -22.38
N LYS A 189 14.37 -50.65 -22.18
CA LYS A 189 13.86 -49.58 -23.03
C LYS A 189 14.40 -49.80 -24.45
N THR A 190 13.57 -49.58 -25.45
CA THR A 190 13.96 -49.71 -26.86
C THR A 190 14.94 -48.59 -27.23
N ASP A 191 15.80 -48.80 -28.23
CA ASP A 191 16.77 -47.79 -28.67
C ASP A 191 16.09 -46.47 -29.09
N ALA A 192 14.87 -46.56 -29.64
CA ALA A 192 14.03 -45.41 -29.98
C ALA A 192 13.63 -44.57 -28.75
N GLU A 193 13.23 -45.21 -27.66
CA GLU A 193 12.85 -44.51 -26.42
C GLU A 193 14.05 -43.81 -25.78
N LYS A 194 15.25 -44.41 -25.89
CA LYS A 194 16.49 -43.80 -25.40
C LYS A 194 16.87 -42.56 -26.22
N GLU A 195 16.69 -42.60 -27.53
CA GLU A 195 16.95 -41.45 -28.40
C GLU A 195 15.97 -40.30 -28.13
N GLU A 196 14.69 -40.61 -27.90
CA GLU A 196 13.68 -39.61 -27.54
C GLU A 196 14.01 -38.92 -26.22
N ILE A 197 14.39 -39.68 -25.17
CA ILE A 197 14.80 -39.12 -23.88
C ILE A 197 16.01 -38.18 -24.01
N ASP A 198 17.01 -38.55 -24.82
CA ASP A 198 18.20 -37.72 -25.04
C ASP A 198 17.86 -36.42 -25.80
N ARG A 199 16.95 -36.49 -26.78
CA ARG A 199 16.43 -35.32 -27.50
C ARG A 199 15.69 -34.37 -26.55
N THR A 200 14.77 -34.89 -25.73
CA THR A 200 14.01 -34.08 -24.75
C THR A 200 14.94 -33.45 -23.71
N GLN A 201 15.93 -34.19 -23.22
CA GLN A 201 16.90 -33.69 -22.25
C GLN A 201 17.74 -32.53 -22.81
N LYS A 202 18.23 -32.67 -24.05
CA LYS A 202 18.94 -31.58 -24.75
C LYS A 202 18.05 -30.35 -24.96
N LEU A 203 16.78 -30.55 -25.30
CA LEU A 203 15.82 -29.46 -25.44
C LEU A 203 15.59 -28.73 -24.11
N ILE A 204 15.43 -29.47 -23.00
CA ILE A 204 15.28 -28.90 -21.66
C ILE A 204 16.51 -28.06 -21.29
N ASP A 205 17.72 -28.62 -21.43
CA ASP A 205 18.95 -27.92 -21.05
C ASP A 205 19.16 -26.64 -21.86
N ASN A 206 18.90 -26.70 -23.17
CA ASN A 206 18.95 -25.52 -24.04
C ASN A 206 17.93 -24.46 -23.63
N THR A 207 16.68 -24.89 -23.37
CA THR A 207 15.59 -24.00 -22.97
C THR A 207 15.87 -23.33 -21.64
N VAL A 208 16.29 -24.09 -20.61
CA VAL A 208 16.58 -23.56 -19.27
C VAL A 208 17.72 -22.54 -19.34
N ASN A 209 18.79 -22.81 -20.10
CA ASN A 209 19.94 -21.92 -20.18
C ASN A 209 19.63 -20.58 -20.88
N HIS A 210 18.72 -20.58 -21.86
CA HIS A 210 18.32 -19.38 -22.60
C HIS A 210 17.03 -18.74 -22.06
N PHE A 211 16.39 -19.35 -21.07
CA PHE A 211 15.20 -18.78 -20.45
C PHE A 211 15.57 -17.47 -19.75
N SER A 212 14.76 -16.44 -19.96
CA SER A 212 14.91 -15.12 -19.36
C SER A 212 13.53 -14.61 -18.93
N LYS A 213 13.52 -13.56 -18.10
CA LYS A 213 12.29 -12.99 -17.54
C LYS A 213 11.25 -12.56 -18.60
N GLN A 214 11.67 -12.26 -19.84
CA GLN A 214 10.75 -11.88 -20.90
C GLN A 214 9.87 -13.04 -21.42
N TYR A 215 10.19 -14.29 -21.07
CA TYR A 215 9.47 -15.49 -21.49
C TYR A 215 8.56 -16.06 -20.39
N MET A 216 8.25 -15.28 -19.35
CA MET A 216 7.41 -15.73 -18.22
C MET A 216 5.99 -16.11 -18.65
N ASP A 217 5.51 -15.57 -19.77
CA ASP A 217 4.22 -15.89 -20.39
C ASP A 217 4.14 -17.33 -20.93
N ARG A 218 5.28 -18.03 -21.03
CA ARG A 218 5.40 -19.42 -21.48
C ARG A 218 5.26 -20.44 -20.36
N ILE A 219 5.29 -20.01 -19.11
CA ILE A 219 5.11 -20.90 -17.96
C ILE A 219 3.62 -21.06 -17.73
N GLU A 220 3.13 -22.25 -17.40
CA GLU A 220 1.75 -22.52 -16.97
C GLU A 220 1.75 -22.93 -15.50
N CYS A 221 0.83 -22.36 -14.72
CA CYS A 221 0.69 -22.66 -13.29
C CYS A 221 -0.47 -23.64 -13.07
N ALA A 222 -0.34 -24.48 -12.05
CA ALA A 222 -1.42 -25.33 -11.56
C ALA A 222 -1.36 -25.38 -10.03
N GLU A 223 -2.44 -25.81 -9.39
CA GLU A 223 -2.46 -26.03 -7.94
C GLU A 223 -1.83 -27.39 -7.60
N GLU A 224 -0.91 -27.38 -6.63
CA GLU A 224 -0.28 -28.61 -6.11
C GLU A 224 -0.05 -28.49 -4.60
N SER A 225 -0.40 -29.54 -3.87
CA SER A 225 -0.11 -29.68 -2.45
C SER A 225 1.38 -29.97 -2.20
N ASP A 226 1.97 -29.44 -1.11
CA ASP A 226 3.35 -29.81 -0.74
C ASP A 226 3.40 -31.30 -0.36
N PRO A 227 4.16 -32.14 -1.09
CA PRO A 227 4.25 -33.57 -0.77
C PRO A 227 4.92 -33.85 0.58
N LYS A 228 5.55 -32.85 1.21
CA LYS A 228 6.16 -32.97 2.54
C LYS A 228 5.25 -32.49 3.69
N SER A 229 4.08 -31.93 3.40
CA SER A 229 3.12 -31.61 4.47
C SER A 229 2.65 -32.91 5.11
N LYS A 230 2.89 -33.06 6.42
CA LYS A 230 2.48 -34.25 7.19
C LYS A 230 1.03 -34.17 7.66
N ASN A 231 0.45 -32.98 7.68
CA ASN A 231 -0.93 -32.77 8.10
C ASN A 231 -1.83 -32.82 6.85
N SER A 232 -2.64 -33.86 6.75
CA SER A 232 -3.64 -34.00 5.68
C SER A 232 -4.78 -32.99 5.80
N GLU A 233 -5.07 -32.52 7.02
CA GLU A 233 -6.13 -31.52 7.27
C GLU A 233 -5.70 -30.09 6.90
N ASP A 234 -4.40 -29.80 6.89
CA ASP A 234 -3.85 -28.48 6.53
C ASP A 234 -3.22 -28.48 5.13
N GLN A 235 -3.64 -29.39 4.24
CA GLN A 235 -3.00 -29.54 2.94
C GLN A 235 -3.41 -28.41 1.99
N GLU A 236 -2.79 -27.25 2.16
CA GLU A 236 -3.05 -26.04 1.39
C GLU A 236 -2.57 -26.22 -0.07
N PHE A 237 -3.52 -26.14 -1.00
CA PHE A 237 -3.23 -26.09 -2.44
C PHE A 237 -2.60 -24.76 -2.78
N ASN A 238 -1.37 -24.82 -3.29
CA ASN A 238 -0.61 -23.63 -3.64
C ASN A 238 -0.35 -23.61 -5.15
N PRO A 239 -0.39 -22.43 -5.80
CA PRO A 239 -0.04 -22.32 -7.20
C PRO A 239 1.45 -22.62 -7.39
N VAL A 240 1.75 -23.59 -8.26
CA VAL A 240 3.11 -23.99 -8.66
C VAL A 240 3.25 -24.00 -10.17
N ALA A 241 4.46 -23.72 -10.66
CA ALA A 241 4.76 -23.81 -12.08
C ALA A 241 4.73 -25.29 -12.49
N LYS A 242 3.88 -25.64 -13.45
CA LYS A 242 3.68 -27.03 -13.89
C LYS A 242 4.26 -27.29 -15.27
N TYR A 243 3.95 -26.44 -16.24
CA TYR A 243 4.44 -26.62 -17.61
C TYR A 243 5.27 -25.42 -18.08
N LEU A 244 6.20 -25.69 -18.99
CA LEU A 244 6.94 -24.69 -19.74
C LEU A 244 6.73 -24.95 -21.23
N THR A 245 6.09 -24.01 -21.91
CA THR A 245 5.82 -24.09 -23.36
C THR A 245 7.00 -23.58 -24.15
N VAL A 246 7.64 -24.45 -24.94
CA VAL A 246 8.72 -24.08 -25.87
C VAL A 246 8.11 -23.80 -27.24
N PHE A 247 8.66 -22.80 -27.94
CA PHE A 247 8.19 -22.39 -29.27
C PHE A 247 6.72 -21.94 -29.36
N LYS A 248 6.19 -21.32 -28.29
CA LYS A 248 4.83 -20.75 -28.25
C LYS A 248 4.49 -19.98 -29.53
N GLY A 249 3.40 -20.38 -30.21
CA GLY A 249 2.94 -19.77 -31.47
C GLY A 249 3.66 -20.26 -32.74
N LYS A 250 4.45 -21.34 -32.67
CA LYS A 250 5.09 -21.99 -33.84
C LYS A 250 4.49 -23.40 -34.04
N PRO A 251 4.57 -24.00 -35.24
CA PRO A 251 4.00 -25.33 -35.53
C PRO A 251 4.63 -26.48 -34.72
N LYS A 252 5.73 -26.24 -34.00
CA LYS A 252 6.40 -27.20 -33.11
C LYS A 252 6.31 -26.75 -31.65
N GLU A 253 5.14 -26.29 -31.23
CA GLU A 253 4.90 -25.95 -29.83
C GLU A 253 4.93 -27.22 -28.98
N GLU A 254 5.80 -27.23 -27.96
CA GLU A 254 6.00 -28.40 -27.09
C GLU A 254 5.84 -27.97 -25.63
N LYS A 255 4.99 -28.68 -24.88
CA LYS A 255 4.78 -28.45 -23.45
C LYS A 255 5.67 -29.39 -22.64
N LEU A 256 6.64 -28.81 -21.94
CA LEU A 256 7.55 -29.55 -21.08
C LEU A 256 7.03 -29.53 -19.63
N ASP A 257 6.81 -30.71 -19.04
CA ASP A 257 6.41 -30.84 -17.64
C ASP A 257 7.60 -30.61 -16.71
N LEU A 258 7.49 -29.60 -15.84
CA LEU A 258 8.52 -29.22 -14.87
C LEU A 258 8.77 -30.30 -13.80
N ALA A 259 7.87 -31.28 -13.63
CA ALA A 259 8.12 -32.44 -12.79
C ALA A 259 9.19 -33.39 -13.37
N THR A 260 9.40 -33.38 -14.69
CA THR A 260 10.43 -34.20 -15.35
C THR A 260 11.83 -33.59 -15.24
N PHE A 261 11.93 -32.33 -14.82
CA PHE A 261 13.19 -31.61 -14.74
C PHE A 261 13.96 -32.05 -13.49
N ASN A 262 15.28 -32.14 -13.62
CA ASN A 262 16.14 -32.37 -12.49
C ASN A 262 16.20 -31.13 -11.56
N SER A 263 16.63 -31.34 -10.31
CA SER A 263 16.68 -30.25 -9.32
C SER A 263 17.61 -29.10 -9.73
N LYS A 264 18.68 -29.35 -10.51
CA LYS A 264 19.59 -28.30 -10.97
C LYS A 264 18.91 -27.42 -12.03
N GLN A 265 18.20 -28.03 -12.97
CA GLN A 265 17.44 -27.34 -14.02
C GLN A 265 16.35 -26.46 -13.44
N ILE A 266 15.53 -26.96 -12.50
CA ILE A 266 14.48 -26.15 -11.87
C ILE A 266 15.05 -24.98 -11.07
N ARG A 267 16.14 -25.18 -10.33
CA ARG A 267 16.80 -24.08 -9.59
C ARG A 267 17.41 -23.05 -10.51
N LYS A 268 18.02 -23.48 -11.62
CA LYS A 268 18.56 -22.59 -12.65
C LYS A 268 17.44 -21.80 -13.34
N LEU A 269 16.33 -22.46 -13.68
CA LEU A 269 15.13 -21.82 -14.20
C LEU A 269 14.59 -20.79 -13.21
N ALA A 270 14.51 -21.11 -11.92
CA ALA A 270 14.09 -20.17 -10.88
C ALA A 270 15.01 -18.94 -10.80
N GLN A 271 16.34 -19.13 -10.85
CA GLN A 271 17.30 -18.03 -10.91
C GLN A 271 17.10 -17.17 -12.16
N ASN A 272 16.89 -17.79 -13.32
CA ASN A 272 16.63 -17.10 -14.59
C ASN A 272 15.28 -16.34 -14.59
N CYS A 273 14.30 -16.81 -13.82
CA CYS A 273 13.05 -16.09 -13.55
C CYS A 273 13.24 -14.91 -12.56
N GLY A 274 14.40 -14.78 -11.90
CA GLY A 274 14.68 -13.73 -10.92
C GLY A 274 14.41 -14.10 -9.46
N VAL A 275 14.22 -15.39 -9.14
CA VAL A 275 14.02 -15.86 -7.76
C VAL A 275 15.35 -15.78 -6.98
N ARG A 276 15.42 -14.89 -5.97
CA ARG A 276 16.58 -14.80 -5.07
C ARG A 276 16.70 -16.05 -4.21
N GLY A 277 17.93 -16.57 -4.06
CA GLY A 277 18.19 -17.77 -3.26
C GLY A 277 17.73 -19.09 -3.89
N GLY A 278 17.32 -19.09 -5.17
CA GLY A 278 16.81 -20.29 -5.86
C GLY A 278 17.75 -21.51 -5.85
N GLY A 279 19.07 -21.30 -5.68
CA GLY A 279 20.08 -22.37 -5.70
C GLY A 279 19.95 -23.43 -4.60
N ASN A 280 19.28 -23.12 -3.48
CA ASN A 280 19.14 -24.02 -2.33
C ASN A 280 17.71 -24.51 -2.10
N MET A 281 16.77 -24.21 -3.00
CA MET A 281 15.36 -24.56 -2.82
C MET A 281 15.08 -26.03 -3.14
N THR A 282 14.04 -26.60 -2.49
CA THR A 282 13.47 -27.88 -2.93
C THR A 282 12.77 -27.69 -4.28
N LEU A 283 12.55 -28.77 -5.04
CA LEU A 283 11.90 -28.71 -6.34
C LEU A 283 10.49 -28.09 -6.24
N TYR A 284 9.71 -28.47 -5.22
CA TYR A 284 8.41 -27.86 -4.93
C TYR A 284 8.53 -26.35 -4.61
N LYS A 285 9.43 -25.95 -3.71
CA LYS A 285 9.62 -24.54 -3.35
C LYS A 285 10.09 -23.69 -4.53
N ALA A 286 10.93 -24.23 -5.39
CA ALA A 286 11.38 -23.53 -6.59
C ALA A 286 10.25 -23.37 -7.61
N ARG A 287 9.43 -24.41 -7.87
CA ARG A 287 8.25 -24.30 -8.74
C ARG A 287 7.20 -23.34 -8.17
N LYS A 288 6.96 -23.37 -6.86
CA LYS A 288 6.11 -22.40 -6.15
C LYS A 288 6.65 -20.97 -6.32
N ALA A 289 7.94 -20.75 -6.13
CA ALA A 289 8.56 -19.43 -6.31
C ALA A 289 8.48 -18.93 -7.76
N ILE A 290 8.64 -19.82 -8.75
CA ILE A 290 8.47 -19.47 -10.18
C ILE A 290 7.02 -19.07 -10.46
N ALA A 291 6.03 -19.87 -9.99
CA ALA A 291 4.62 -19.52 -10.13
C ALA A 291 4.26 -18.23 -9.41
N GLN A 292 4.83 -17.98 -8.24
CA GLN A 292 4.70 -16.69 -7.57
C GLN A 292 5.25 -15.59 -8.47
N VAL A 293 6.47 -15.68 -9.00
CA VAL A 293 7.00 -14.65 -9.90
C VAL A 293 6.14 -14.48 -11.16
N LYS A 294 5.54 -15.54 -11.71
CA LYS A 294 4.65 -15.49 -12.88
C LYS A 294 3.29 -14.88 -12.58
N ASN A 295 2.62 -15.35 -11.55
CA ASN A 295 1.29 -14.88 -11.16
C ASN A 295 1.40 -13.46 -10.66
N MET A 296 2.42 -13.18 -9.84
CA MET A 296 2.80 -11.81 -9.54
C MET A 296 3.05 -11.06 -10.84
N GLY A 297 3.73 -11.68 -11.83
CA GLY A 297 3.93 -11.25 -13.22
C GLY A 297 2.71 -10.58 -13.86
N THR A 298 1.55 -11.19 -13.60
CA THR A 298 0.25 -10.84 -14.15
C THR A 298 -0.52 -9.89 -13.21
N ILE A 299 -0.31 -10.02 -11.90
CA ILE A 299 -0.83 -9.15 -10.84
C ILE A 299 -0.06 -7.80 -10.79
N TYR A 300 1.13 -7.68 -11.38
CA TYR A 300 1.94 -6.45 -11.37
C TYR A 300 1.32 -5.27 -12.13
N ASN A 301 0.26 -5.47 -12.92
CA ASN A 301 -0.53 -4.35 -13.44
C ASN A 301 -1.46 -3.75 -12.37
N ASP A 302 -1.80 -4.49 -11.31
CA ASP A 302 -2.71 -4.08 -10.24
C ASP A 302 -2.16 -4.43 -8.84
N LEU A 303 -1.10 -3.74 -8.41
CA LEU A 303 -0.65 -3.62 -7.01
C LEU A 303 0.39 -4.65 -6.49
N THR A 304 1.39 -4.14 -5.75
CA THR A 304 2.17 -4.78 -4.65
C THR A 304 3.42 -5.66 -4.85
N ILE A 305 4.11 -5.68 -6.00
CA ILE A 305 5.56 -6.03 -5.94
C ILE A 305 6.40 -5.03 -6.74
N SER A 306 7.43 -4.53 -6.05
CA SER A 306 8.23 -3.38 -6.44
C SER A 306 8.93 -3.55 -7.79
N ASN A 307 8.92 -2.45 -8.56
CA ASN A 307 9.66 -2.28 -9.80
C ASN A 307 11.09 -2.87 -9.66
N PRO A 308 11.51 -3.80 -10.54
CA PRO A 308 12.83 -4.46 -10.46
C PRO A 308 14.00 -3.48 -10.58
N LYS A 309 13.76 -2.26 -11.07
CA LYS A 309 14.74 -1.17 -11.10
C LYS A 309 15.00 -0.57 -9.71
N ILE A 310 14.09 -0.76 -8.76
CA ILE A 310 14.20 -0.19 -7.42
C ILE A 310 15.19 -1.00 -6.60
N THR A 311 16.21 -0.29 -6.12
CA THR A 311 17.26 -0.84 -5.27
C THR A 311 16.71 -1.24 -3.89
N ALA A 312 17.44 -2.10 -3.18
CA ALA A 312 17.05 -2.48 -1.82
C ALA A 312 17.01 -1.29 -0.86
N ASP A 313 17.87 -0.28 -1.09
CA ASP A 313 17.92 0.94 -0.29
C ASP A 313 16.71 1.83 -0.54
N GLN A 314 16.32 2.05 -1.80
CA GLN A 314 15.11 2.80 -2.16
C GLN A 314 13.85 2.17 -1.57
N ARG A 315 13.73 0.84 -1.66
CA ARG A 315 12.62 0.09 -1.05
C ARG A 315 12.59 0.24 0.48
N LYS A 316 13.77 0.25 1.11
CA LYS A 316 13.90 0.50 2.54
C LYS A 316 13.43 1.92 2.88
N LYS A 317 13.90 2.96 2.19
CA LYS A 317 13.44 4.35 2.35
C LYS A 317 11.91 4.45 2.21
N ALA A 318 11.36 3.89 1.13
CA ALA A 318 9.93 3.85 0.86
C ALA A 318 9.13 3.22 2.00
N THR A 319 9.62 2.10 2.54
CA THR A 319 8.99 1.42 3.68
C THR A 319 8.93 2.31 4.92
N TRP A 320 10.01 3.04 5.22
CA TRP A 320 10.06 3.91 6.40
C TRP A 320 9.14 5.13 6.24
N MET A 321 9.18 5.78 5.07
CA MET A 321 8.31 6.93 4.78
C MET A 321 6.83 6.55 4.76
N ARG A 322 6.49 5.38 4.22
CA ARG A 322 5.13 4.84 4.26
C ARG A 322 4.64 4.59 5.69
N ALA A 323 5.50 4.06 6.56
CA ALA A 323 5.18 3.90 7.98
C ALA A 323 4.98 5.24 8.68
N ILE A 324 5.79 6.27 8.34
CA ILE A 324 5.59 7.64 8.84
C ILE A 324 4.23 8.17 8.38
N ASN A 325 3.89 8.10 7.09
CA ASN A 325 2.59 8.52 6.58
C ASN A 325 1.44 7.86 7.35
N ALA A 326 1.53 6.55 7.58
CA ALA A 326 0.52 5.81 8.32
C ALA A 326 0.36 6.30 9.77
N CYS A 327 1.44 6.64 10.49
CA CYS A 327 1.38 7.18 11.85
C CYS A 327 0.72 8.56 11.92
N PHE A 328 0.88 9.37 10.87
CA PHE A 328 0.42 10.76 10.81
C PHE A 328 -0.91 10.92 10.05
N LEU A 329 -1.56 9.82 9.67
CA LEU A 329 -2.93 9.88 9.16
C LEU A 329 -3.88 10.48 10.22
N PRO A 330 -4.88 11.30 9.81
CA PRO A 330 -5.79 11.97 10.74
C PRO A 330 -6.48 11.02 11.73
N GLU A 331 -6.83 9.81 11.31
CA GLU A 331 -7.48 8.81 12.15
C GLU A 331 -6.51 8.01 13.04
N VAL A 332 -5.20 8.00 12.75
CA VAL A 332 -4.19 7.23 13.50
C VAL A 332 -3.44 8.12 14.49
N ILE A 333 -3.26 9.40 14.18
CA ILE A 333 -2.40 10.31 14.94
C ILE A 333 -2.87 10.51 16.38
N GLY A 334 -4.17 10.44 16.64
CA GLY A 334 -4.73 10.51 17.99
C GLY A 334 -4.22 9.37 18.88
N ASP A 335 -4.36 8.14 18.40
CA ASP A 335 -3.89 6.95 19.09
C ASP A 335 -2.36 6.92 19.18
N PHE A 336 -1.68 7.40 18.14
CA PHE A 336 -0.23 7.50 18.13
C PHE A 336 0.28 8.47 19.20
N LYS A 337 -0.31 9.67 19.35
CA LYS A 337 0.02 10.62 20.43
C LYS A 337 -0.16 9.99 21.81
N GLN A 338 -1.24 9.25 21.99
CA GLN A 338 -1.56 8.61 23.26
C GLN A 338 -0.72 7.36 23.53
N LEU A 339 0.09 6.87 22.58
CA LEU A 339 0.77 5.59 22.71
C LEU A 339 1.67 5.50 23.96
N ASN A 340 2.23 6.64 24.37
CA ASN A 340 3.10 6.76 25.54
C ASN A 340 2.36 7.12 26.84
N ASP A 341 1.05 7.37 26.78
CA ASP A 341 0.27 7.62 27.97
C ASP A 341 0.19 6.36 28.83
N THR A 342 0.15 6.54 30.15
CA THR A 342 -0.07 5.43 31.09
C THR A 342 -1.40 4.75 30.76
N LYS A 343 -1.34 3.45 30.47
CA LYS A 343 -2.52 2.68 30.06
C LYS A 343 -3.30 2.23 31.29
N GLY A 344 -4.54 2.70 31.38
CA GLY A 344 -5.47 2.29 32.41
C GLY A 344 -6.17 0.98 32.05
N ARG A 345 -6.84 0.37 33.03
CA ARG A 345 -7.63 -0.86 32.82
C ARG A 345 -8.62 -0.75 31.65
N THR A 346 -9.24 0.41 31.48
CA THR A 346 -10.19 0.70 30.39
C THR A 346 -9.56 0.55 29.01
N ASP A 347 -8.26 0.83 28.86
CA ASP A 347 -7.56 0.71 27.58
C ASP A 347 -7.30 -0.75 27.21
N TYR A 348 -7.00 -1.59 28.21
CA TYR A 348 -6.89 -3.03 28.04
C TYR A 348 -8.25 -3.66 27.72
N GLU A 349 -9.33 -3.21 28.36
CA GLU A 349 -10.68 -3.68 28.06
C GLU A 349 -11.09 -3.33 26.62
N LYS A 350 -10.80 -2.10 26.14
CA LYS A 350 -11.01 -1.71 24.74
C LYS A 350 -10.18 -2.55 23.75
N ALA A 351 -8.99 -3.00 24.17
CA ALA A 351 -8.15 -3.90 23.39
C ALA A 351 -8.57 -5.38 23.51
N ASN A 352 -9.82 -5.67 23.92
CA ASN A 352 -10.35 -7.02 24.14
C ASN A 352 -9.53 -7.83 25.16
N GLY A 353 -9.02 -7.17 26.21
CA GLY A 353 -8.10 -7.75 27.19
C GLY A 353 -6.65 -7.87 26.70
N GLY A 354 -6.37 -7.45 25.47
CA GLY A 354 -5.03 -7.42 24.89
C GLY A 354 -4.22 -6.19 25.30
N ASN A 355 -2.94 -6.17 24.92
CA ASN A 355 -2.08 -5.00 25.12
C ASN A 355 -2.45 -3.90 24.10
N PRO A 356 -2.94 -2.71 24.52
CA PRO A 356 -3.36 -1.65 23.61
C PRO A 356 -2.23 -1.13 22.72
N VAL A 357 -0.98 -1.10 23.22
CA VAL A 357 0.20 -0.73 22.42
C VAL A 357 0.43 -1.74 21.30
N LYS A 358 0.30 -3.03 21.61
CA LYS A 358 0.45 -4.09 20.59
C LYS A 358 -0.68 -4.00 19.56
N ALA A 359 -1.92 -3.77 20.00
CA ALA A 359 -3.07 -3.61 19.11
C ALA A 359 -2.88 -2.43 18.13
N PHE A 360 -2.39 -1.29 18.62
CA PHE A 360 -2.01 -0.15 17.77
C PHE A 360 -1.01 -0.55 16.67
N TRP A 361 0.09 -1.20 17.04
CA TRP A 361 1.11 -1.57 16.05
C TRP A 361 0.63 -2.64 15.06
N ILE A 362 -0.28 -3.53 15.47
CA ILE A 362 -0.95 -4.47 14.55
C ILE A 362 -1.79 -3.69 13.53
N GLY A 363 -2.64 -2.78 14.01
CA GLY A 363 -3.44 -1.90 13.15
C GLY A 363 -2.58 -1.11 12.17
N LEU A 364 -1.50 -0.49 12.65
CA LEU A 364 -0.56 0.24 11.80
C LEU A 364 0.12 -0.67 10.77
N SER A 365 0.55 -1.88 11.15
CA SER A 365 1.18 -2.81 10.20
C SER A 365 0.21 -3.27 9.10
N ASN A 366 -1.06 -3.49 9.45
CA ASN A 366 -2.10 -3.81 8.48
C ASN A 366 -2.28 -2.65 7.50
N LEU A 367 -2.38 -1.42 8.03
CA LEU A 367 -2.52 -0.20 7.22
C LEU A 367 -1.35 0.00 6.26
N VAL A 368 -0.11 -0.17 6.74
CA VAL A 368 1.12 -0.07 5.94
C VAL A 368 1.15 -1.14 4.84
N ASN A 369 0.75 -2.38 5.15
CA ASN A 369 0.82 -3.50 4.22
C ASN A 369 -0.30 -3.54 3.20
N ASP A 370 -1.40 -2.83 3.45
CA ASP A 370 -2.59 -2.89 2.63
C ASP A 370 -2.42 -2.06 1.33
N PRO A 371 -2.48 -2.70 0.15
CA PRO A 371 -2.43 -2.02 -1.14
C PRO A 371 -3.54 -0.99 -1.35
N THR A 372 -4.72 -1.21 -0.78
CA THR A 372 -5.88 -0.35 -0.99
C THR A 372 -5.64 1.05 -0.39
N ASN A 373 -4.72 1.16 0.56
CA ASN A 373 -4.32 2.44 1.16
C ASN A 373 -3.23 3.18 0.38
N ASN A 374 -2.77 2.67 -0.77
CA ASN A 374 -1.72 3.29 -1.59
C ASN A 374 -2.02 4.75 -1.95
N GLU A 375 -3.28 5.10 -2.20
CA GLU A 375 -3.67 6.48 -2.50
C GLU A 375 -3.37 7.44 -1.33
N ARG A 376 -3.41 6.92 -0.10
CA ARG A 376 -3.31 7.72 1.14
C ARG A 376 -1.90 7.75 1.70
N ILE A 377 -1.24 6.59 1.74
CA ILE A 377 0.10 6.45 2.37
C ILE A 377 1.21 6.19 1.35
N GLY A 378 0.86 6.00 0.08
CA GLY A 378 1.80 5.78 -1.04
C GLY A 378 2.26 7.05 -1.73
N VAL A 379 1.96 8.23 -1.18
CA VAL A 379 2.37 9.54 -1.69
C VAL A 379 3.41 10.19 -0.79
N VAL A 380 4.40 10.84 -1.38
CA VAL A 380 5.34 11.70 -0.64
C VAL A 380 4.59 12.99 -0.30
N LEU A 381 4.47 13.30 0.98
CA LEU A 381 3.84 14.54 1.46
C LEU A 381 4.89 15.66 1.55
N HIS A 382 4.44 16.91 1.71
CA HIS A 382 5.30 18.11 1.73
C HIS A 382 6.14 18.33 0.46
N CYS A 383 5.75 17.73 -0.68
CA CYS A 383 6.50 17.82 -1.94
C CYS A 383 5.89 18.80 -2.95
N GLN A 384 4.85 19.56 -2.60
CA GLN A 384 4.21 20.51 -3.52
C GLN A 384 5.06 21.78 -3.73
N GLU A 385 4.64 22.60 -4.70
CA GLU A 385 5.25 23.89 -4.93
C GLU A 385 5.06 24.84 -3.74
N GLY A 386 6.15 25.35 -3.18
CA GLY A 386 6.15 26.23 -2.00
C GLY A 386 6.22 25.55 -0.62
N GLU A 387 6.18 24.22 -0.54
CA GLU A 387 6.29 23.49 0.74
C GLU A 387 7.77 23.27 1.14
N ASP A 388 8.36 22.12 0.79
CA ASP A 388 9.76 21.82 1.06
C ASP A 388 10.50 21.42 -0.22
N GLN A 389 11.55 22.16 -0.55
CA GLN A 389 12.31 21.94 -1.79
C GLN A 389 12.94 20.55 -1.86
N ARG A 390 13.40 19.99 -0.72
CA ARG A 390 14.11 18.70 -0.70
C ARG A 390 13.16 17.53 -0.92
N MET A 391 11.96 17.63 -0.34
CA MET A 391 10.90 16.66 -0.56
C MET A 391 10.42 16.68 -2.01
N ARG A 392 10.35 17.88 -2.63
CA ARG A 392 10.06 18.01 -4.05
C ARG A 392 11.15 17.39 -4.92
N ASP A 393 12.42 17.77 -4.71
CA ASP A 393 13.56 17.24 -5.49
C ASP A 393 13.60 15.69 -5.42
N MET A 394 13.38 15.12 -4.23
CA MET A 394 13.33 13.66 -4.08
C MET A 394 12.16 13.01 -4.83
N ASN A 395 11.00 13.67 -4.86
CA ASN A 395 9.82 13.18 -5.57
C ASN A 395 9.99 13.28 -7.10
N GLU A 396 10.56 14.39 -7.60
CA GLU A 396 10.80 14.63 -9.03
C GLU A 396 11.84 13.68 -9.63
N VAL A 397 12.90 13.34 -8.88
CA VAL A 397 13.93 12.40 -9.33
C VAL A 397 13.42 10.93 -9.29
N GLU A 398 12.18 10.70 -8.87
CA GLU A 398 11.56 9.39 -8.66
C GLU A 398 12.43 8.46 -7.78
N GLU A 399 13.22 9.02 -6.86
CA GLU A 399 14.11 8.22 -6.02
C GLU A 399 13.32 7.36 -5.02
N CYS A 400 12.10 7.77 -4.69
CA CYS A 400 11.27 7.12 -3.67
C CYS A 400 9.83 6.91 -4.15
N ASN A 401 9.56 5.73 -4.71
CA ASN A 401 8.19 5.27 -4.91
C ASN A 401 7.68 4.54 -3.65
N LEU A 402 6.77 5.16 -2.89
CA LEU A 402 6.26 4.61 -1.63
C LEU A 402 5.36 3.37 -1.80
N ASN A 403 4.90 3.09 -3.02
CA ASN A 403 4.19 1.83 -3.34
C ASN A 403 5.16 0.65 -3.48
N CYS A 404 6.46 0.93 -3.50
CA CYS A 404 7.52 -0.07 -3.57
C CYS A 404 8.16 -0.28 -2.21
N PHE A 405 7.43 -0.91 -1.29
CA PHE A 405 7.84 -1.14 0.09
C PHE A 405 8.05 -2.64 0.42
N ASN A 406 8.60 -2.93 1.59
CA ASN A 406 8.67 -4.29 2.16
C ASN A 406 7.51 -4.48 3.12
N GLN A 407 6.83 -5.63 3.08
CA GLN A 407 5.83 -5.97 4.10
C GLN A 407 6.46 -5.92 5.50
N GLN A 408 5.72 -5.35 6.44
CA GLN A 408 6.15 -5.12 7.82
C GLN A 408 5.30 -5.94 8.79
N THR A 409 5.93 -6.43 9.86
CA THR A 409 5.17 -6.91 11.02
C THR A 409 4.93 -5.75 11.98
N HIS A 410 4.03 -5.92 12.94
CA HIS A 410 3.80 -4.91 13.98
C HIS A 410 5.08 -4.56 14.75
N GLU A 411 5.93 -5.55 15.06
CA GLU A 411 7.21 -5.30 15.74
C GLU A 411 8.21 -4.57 14.85
N SER A 412 8.22 -4.85 13.54
CA SER A 412 9.11 -4.14 12.62
C SER A 412 8.64 -2.70 12.42
N CYS A 413 7.33 -2.45 12.25
CA CYS A 413 6.76 -1.09 12.25
C CYS A 413 7.12 -0.31 13.52
N GLN A 414 6.91 -0.89 14.70
CA GLN A 414 7.31 -0.28 15.98
C GLN A 414 8.80 0.08 15.99
N GLN A 415 9.65 -0.84 15.53
CA GLN A 415 11.08 -0.64 15.53
C GLN A 415 11.51 0.46 14.56
N LEU A 416 10.92 0.51 13.37
CA LEU A 416 11.18 1.54 12.36
C LEU A 416 10.85 2.93 12.89
N ILE A 417 9.64 3.12 13.42
CA ILE A 417 9.21 4.43 13.94
C ILE A 417 10.03 4.83 15.17
N SER A 418 10.34 3.88 16.06
CA SER A 418 11.25 4.11 17.20
C SER A 418 12.63 4.58 16.75
N ASP A 419 13.23 3.92 15.75
CA ASP A 419 14.53 4.31 15.22
C ASP A 419 14.47 5.69 14.52
N VAL A 420 13.41 6.01 13.76
CA VAL A 420 13.27 7.37 13.17
C VAL A 420 13.22 8.45 14.24
N MET A 421 12.38 8.26 15.26
CA MET A 421 12.16 9.26 16.31
C MET A 421 13.43 9.51 17.13
N LYS A 422 14.20 8.45 17.43
CA LYS A 422 15.50 8.59 18.12
C LYS A 422 16.56 9.28 17.27
N ALA A 423 16.62 8.96 15.97
CA ALA A 423 17.52 9.64 15.04
C ALA A 423 17.18 11.13 14.94
N ARG A 424 15.89 11.47 14.82
CA ARG A 424 15.41 12.86 14.83
C ARG A 424 15.83 13.59 16.10
N GLU A 425 15.62 12.99 17.27
CA GLU A 425 15.98 13.61 18.55
C GLU A 425 17.48 13.82 18.70
N THR A 426 18.29 12.87 18.20
CA THR A 426 19.75 13.01 18.18
C THR A 426 20.17 14.18 17.29
N CYS A 427 19.58 14.33 16.10
CA CYS A 427 19.81 15.45 15.20
C CYS A 427 19.43 16.79 15.86
N LEU A 428 18.25 16.88 16.49
CA LEU A 428 17.80 18.10 17.19
C LEU A 428 18.71 18.48 18.36
N SER A 429 19.10 17.50 19.18
CA SER A 429 20.02 17.72 20.30
C SER A 429 21.36 18.28 19.81
N LYS A 430 21.88 17.76 18.68
CA LYS A 430 23.13 18.24 18.09
C LYS A 430 22.99 19.60 17.43
N MET A 431 21.84 19.89 16.82
CA MET A 431 21.50 21.21 16.31
C MET A 431 21.53 22.26 17.41
N HIS A 432 20.85 21.99 18.55
CA HIS A 432 20.88 22.87 19.72
C HIS A 432 22.28 23.03 20.34
N GLN A 433 23.09 21.96 20.36
CA GLN A 433 24.46 22.02 20.89
C GLN A 433 25.44 22.79 19.99
N SER A 434 25.17 22.89 18.69
CA SER A 434 26.11 23.47 17.72
C SER A 434 26.30 24.99 17.85
N GLY A 435 25.44 25.67 18.61
CA GLY A 435 25.62 27.06 19.06
C GLY A 435 25.44 28.13 17.98
N GLN A 436 26.00 27.99 16.77
CA GLN A 436 26.01 29.04 15.74
C GLN A 436 26.15 28.60 14.26
N GLY A 437 26.21 27.30 13.93
CA GLY A 437 26.64 26.88 12.59
C GLY A 437 25.55 26.73 11.53
N SER A 438 24.38 26.20 11.90
CA SER A 438 23.30 25.93 10.95
C SER A 438 21.99 25.64 11.71
N ASN A 439 20.93 26.39 11.42
CA ASN A 439 19.57 26.10 11.89
C ASN A 439 18.83 25.11 10.98
N ASP A 440 19.53 24.54 10.00
CA ASP A 440 18.94 23.67 9.00
C ASP A 440 19.08 22.21 9.44
N MET A 441 17.96 21.61 9.83
CA MET A 441 17.86 20.22 10.28
C MET A 441 18.48 19.24 9.27
N TRP A 442 18.43 19.53 7.98
CA TRP A 442 19.00 18.67 6.94
C TRP A 442 20.50 18.42 7.09
N ASN A 443 21.27 19.44 7.50
CA ASN A 443 22.72 19.30 7.71
C ASN A 443 23.05 18.34 8.85
N PHE A 444 22.14 18.17 9.80
CA PHE A 444 22.27 17.19 10.87
C PHE A 444 21.77 15.80 10.44
N CYS A 445 20.71 15.72 9.63
CA CYS A 445 20.21 14.45 9.10
C CYS A 445 21.21 13.76 8.15
N THR A 446 21.98 14.51 7.38
CA THR A 446 23.01 13.97 6.46
C THR A 446 24.23 13.40 7.19
N ASN A 447 24.46 13.79 8.44
CA ASN A 447 25.52 13.24 9.26
C ASN A 447 25.14 11.85 9.78
N THR A 448 25.69 10.80 9.14
CA THR A 448 25.44 9.41 9.50
C THR A 448 25.79 9.04 10.94
N THR A 449 26.63 9.81 11.62
CA THR A 449 26.92 9.58 13.05
C THR A 449 25.73 9.88 13.95
N PHE A 450 24.86 10.81 13.54
CA PHE A 450 23.66 11.19 14.29
C PHE A 450 22.47 10.27 13.97
N THR A 451 22.45 9.67 12.78
CA THR A 451 21.37 8.76 12.35
C THR A 451 21.70 7.27 12.55
N LYS A 452 22.91 6.93 13.02
CA LYS A 452 23.32 5.57 13.35
C LYS A 452 23.06 5.24 14.82
N LEU A 453 21.96 4.54 15.09
CA LEU A 453 21.51 4.25 16.45
C LEU A 453 22.10 2.97 17.06
N ARG A 454 22.54 2.01 16.23
CA ARG A 454 23.12 0.75 16.70
C ARG A 454 24.43 0.49 15.97
N GLN A 455 25.37 -0.16 16.64
CA GLN A 455 26.69 -0.45 16.07
C GLN A 455 26.59 -1.30 14.79
N SER A 456 25.69 -2.29 14.78
CA SER A 456 25.49 -3.25 13.69
C SER A 456 24.41 -2.88 12.67
N SER A 457 23.62 -1.83 12.92
CA SER A 457 22.57 -1.40 11.98
C SER A 457 23.09 -0.35 11.00
N ALA A 458 22.55 -0.38 9.78
CA ALA A 458 22.70 0.73 8.86
C ALA A 458 22.07 2.00 9.45
N PRO A 459 22.62 3.20 9.16
CA PRO A 459 22.02 4.46 9.60
C PRO A 459 20.60 4.63 9.04
N VAL A 460 19.78 5.39 9.76
CA VAL A 460 18.48 5.85 9.24
C VAL A 460 18.75 6.81 8.08
N PRO A 461 18.12 6.65 6.90
CA PRO A 461 18.35 7.55 5.78
C PRO A 461 18.01 9.00 6.14
N ALA A 462 18.85 9.95 5.77
CA ALA A 462 18.70 11.37 6.10
C ALA A 462 17.31 11.91 5.73
N VAL A 463 16.83 11.58 4.52
CA VAL A 463 15.51 11.96 4.03
C VAL A 463 14.36 11.46 4.88
N VAL A 464 14.49 10.27 5.46
CA VAL A 464 13.46 9.69 6.32
C VAL A 464 13.40 10.43 7.67
N VAL A 465 14.55 10.78 8.25
CA VAL A 465 14.63 11.56 9.49
C VAL A 465 14.06 12.96 9.29
N TYR A 466 14.46 13.61 8.20
CA TYR A 466 13.98 14.94 7.84
C TYR A 466 12.48 14.94 7.54
N TYR A 467 11.99 13.96 6.79
CA TYR A 467 10.57 13.79 6.50
C TYR A 467 9.73 13.64 7.77
N CYS A 468 10.16 12.80 8.71
CA CYS A 468 9.52 12.70 10.02
C CYS A 468 9.57 14.01 10.80
N HIS A 469 10.66 14.78 10.66
CA HIS A 469 10.78 16.08 11.32
C HIS A 469 9.69 17.05 10.86
N LEU A 470 9.39 17.13 9.55
CA LEU A 470 8.33 17.97 9.00
C LEU A 470 6.98 17.67 9.67
N PHE A 471 6.56 16.40 9.73
CA PHE A 471 5.33 16.02 10.43
C PHE A 471 5.33 16.39 11.93
N CYS A 472 6.45 16.21 12.61
CA CYS A 472 6.52 16.54 14.03
C CYS A 472 6.48 18.06 14.29
N VAL A 473 6.84 18.90 13.31
CA VAL A 473 6.66 20.35 13.39
C VAL A 473 5.17 20.71 13.35
N GLU A 474 4.39 20.05 12.52
CA GLU A 474 2.92 20.21 12.44
C GLU A 474 2.19 19.61 13.65
N HIS A 475 2.85 18.71 14.36
CA HIS A 475 2.29 17.98 15.49
C HIS A 475 3.21 18.06 16.72
N PRO A 476 3.31 19.23 17.38
CA PRO A 476 4.26 19.48 18.48
C PRO A 476 4.07 18.57 19.70
N GLY A 477 2.92 17.88 19.82
CA GLY A 477 2.71 16.85 20.85
C GLY A 477 3.49 15.55 20.61
N ILE A 478 4.11 15.38 19.45
CA ILE A 478 4.94 14.23 19.09
C ILE A 478 6.40 14.73 19.03
N ASP A 479 7.05 14.81 20.19
CA ASP A 479 8.37 15.42 20.35
C ASP A 479 9.49 14.39 20.59
N GLY A 480 10.68 14.87 20.99
CA GLY A 480 11.81 14.03 21.38
C GLY A 480 11.54 13.10 22.55
N LYS A 481 10.72 13.55 23.52
CA LYS A 481 10.36 12.74 24.70
C LYS A 481 9.50 11.55 24.27
N PHE A 482 8.72 11.69 23.21
CA PHE A 482 7.99 10.59 22.60
C PHE A 482 8.90 9.40 22.21
N ALA A 483 10.15 9.66 21.82
CA ALA A 483 11.12 8.63 21.45
C ALA A 483 11.62 7.79 22.64
N ALA A 484 11.70 8.39 23.83
CA ALA A 484 12.21 7.74 25.04
C ALA A 484 11.26 6.67 25.60
N PHE A 485 9.96 6.82 25.35
CA PHE A 485 8.92 5.90 25.83
C PHE A 485 8.68 4.69 24.92
N MET A 486 9.11 4.74 23.66
CA MET A 486 8.99 3.61 22.72
C MET A 486 10.01 2.47 22.95
N ASP A 487 10.85 2.55 23.99
CA ASP A 487 11.81 1.49 24.30
C ASP A 487 11.16 0.28 24.97
N LYS A 488 11.57 -0.92 24.53
CA LYS A 488 11.03 -2.23 24.95
C LYS A 488 11.07 -2.52 26.46
N ASN A 489 11.72 -1.66 27.24
CA ASN A 489 11.92 -1.85 28.67
C ASN A 489 10.81 -1.23 29.54
N GLN A 490 9.86 -0.49 28.96
CA GLN A 490 8.66 -0.12 29.69
C GLN A 490 7.67 -1.29 29.67
N LYS A 491 7.95 -2.30 30.50
CA LYS A 491 6.91 -3.21 30.95
C LYS A 491 5.88 -2.36 31.68
N SER A 492 4.64 -2.35 31.20
CA SER A 492 3.53 -1.81 31.97
C SER A 492 3.52 -2.54 33.32
N ASP A 493 3.67 -1.79 34.42
CA ASP A 493 3.74 -2.30 35.81
C ASP A 493 2.43 -2.98 36.28
N SER A 494 1.55 -3.40 35.36
CA SER A 494 0.33 -4.14 35.67
C SER A 494 0.57 -5.64 35.94
N GLU A 495 1.79 -6.14 35.78
CA GLU A 495 2.18 -7.50 36.19
C GLU A 495 2.60 -7.47 37.69
N VAL A 496 1.70 -7.00 38.55
CA VAL A 496 1.79 -7.30 39.98
C VAL A 496 1.24 -8.71 40.14
N ASP A 497 2.13 -9.69 40.20
CA ASP A 497 1.81 -11.04 40.65
C ASP A 497 1.17 -10.95 42.05
N LEU A 498 -0.16 -11.10 42.12
CA LEU A 498 -0.92 -11.17 43.37
C LEU A 498 -0.74 -12.52 44.09
N THR A 499 0.39 -13.21 43.89
CA THR A 499 0.70 -14.49 44.51
C THR A 499 1.84 -14.35 45.51
N GLY A 500 1.48 -14.13 46.78
CA GLY A 500 2.34 -14.25 47.96
C GLY A 500 2.64 -12.91 48.63
N SER A 501 2.43 -12.69 49.94
CA SER A 501 2.34 -13.63 51.05
C SER A 501 1.43 -13.06 52.14
N ALA A 502 0.58 -13.93 52.71
CA ALA A 502 -0.08 -13.67 53.98
C ALA A 502 0.97 -13.34 55.04
N GLY A 503 0.82 -12.19 55.67
CA GLY A 503 1.64 -11.70 56.76
C GLY A 503 0.75 -10.90 57.71
N ASP A 504 0.32 -11.62 58.73
CA ASP A 504 -0.48 -11.26 59.90
C ASP A 504 -0.23 -9.85 60.47
N GLY A 505 -1.27 -9.18 60.97
CA GLY A 505 -1.09 -8.02 61.86
C GLY A 505 -2.11 -6.89 61.77
N SER A 506 -3.08 -6.96 62.68
CA SER A 506 -3.71 -5.84 63.42
C SER A 506 -5.02 -5.20 62.93
N ASP A 507 -5.99 -5.37 63.82
CA ASP A 507 -7.25 -4.67 64.00
C ASP A 507 -7.23 -3.16 63.72
N ALA A 508 -8.17 -2.69 62.88
CA ALA A 508 -8.83 -1.41 63.10
C ALA A 508 -10.13 -1.26 62.27
N LYS A 509 -11.23 -1.11 63.00
CA LYS A 509 -12.45 -0.34 62.68
C LYS A 509 -13.15 -0.59 61.34
N LYS A 510 -14.12 -1.51 61.44
CA LYS A 510 -15.39 -1.54 60.71
C LYS A 510 -16.12 -0.19 60.81
N GLY A 511 -16.52 0.36 59.66
CA GLY A 511 -17.59 1.36 59.57
C GLY A 511 -17.23 2.57 58.71
N GLY A 512 -17.66 2.57 57.43
CA GLY A 512 -17.66 3.81 56.63
C GLY A 512 -17.36 3.71 55.13
N LYS A 513 -17.18 2.52 54.54
CA LYS A 513 -16.72 2.40 53.14
C LYS A 513 -17.81 2.34 52.06
N SER A 514 -19.11 2.29 52.40
CA SER A 514 -20.17 2.13 51.38
C SER A 514 -20.41 3.40 50.56
N LYS A 515 -20.45 4.58 51.19
CA LYS A 515 -20.83 5.82 50.49
C LYS A 515 -19.76 6.35 49.53
N THR A 516 -18.48 6.08 49.80
CA THR A 516 -17.38 6.49 48.93
C THR A 516 -17.27 5.61 47.68
N VAL A 517 -17.59 4.32 47.78
CA VAL A 517 -17.63 3.42 46.62
C VAL A 517 -18.78 3.79 45.69
N ASP A 518 -19.97 4.07 46.22
CA ASP A 518 -21.12 4.48 45.39
C ASP A 518 -20.87 5.81 44.67
N THR A 519 -20.20 6.76 45.34
CA THR A 519 -19.82 8.04 44.72
C THR A 519 -18.77 7.84 43.61
N LEU A 520 -17.79 6.95 43.83
CA LEU A 520 -16.77 6.62 42.83
C LEU A 520 -17.39 5.93 41.60
N VAL A 521 -18.26 4.94 41.82
CA VAL A 521 -18.96 4.24 40.73
C VAL A 521 -19.81 5.22 39.92
N LYS A 522 -20.53 6.13 40.60
CA LYS A 522 -21.33 7.17 39.94
C LYS A 522 -20.47 8.11 39.10
N THR A 523 -19.33 8.58 39.63
CA THR A 523 -18.41 9.43 38.86
C THR A 523 -17.80 8.69 37.67
N LEU A 524 -17.52 7.38 37.79
CA LEU A 524 -16.99 6.57 36.69
C LEU A 524 -18.03 6.35 35.60
N THR A 525 -19.31 6.13 35.96
CA THR A 525 -20.39 6.01 34.98
C THR A 525 -20.65 7.33 34.26
N GLU A 526 -20.70 8.45 34.98
CA GLU A 526 -20.88 9.79 34.38
C GLU A 526 -19.71 10.16 33.44
N THR A 527 -18.48 9.79 33.82
CA THR A 527 -17.30 9.99 32.97
C THR A 527 -17.34 9.07 31.74
N SER A 528 -17.79 7.82 31.88
CA SER A 528 -17.91 6.86 30.78
C SER A 528 -18.93 7.32 29.72
N ASP A 529 -20.08 7.81 30.17
CA ASP A 529 -21.13 8.33 29.26
C ASP A 529 -20.68 9.63 28.58
N SER A 530 -19.96 10.50 29.29
CA SER A 530 -19.36 11.70 28.70
C SER A 530 -18.32 11.35 27.61
N ILE A 531 -17.46 10.36 27.85
CA ILE A 531 -16.48 9.89 26.86
C ILE A 531 -17.20 9.28 25.64
N ARG A 532 -18.25 8.47 25.84
CA ARG A 532 -19.03 7.91 24.73
C ARG A 532 -19.66 9.02 23.89
N SER A 533 -20.24 10.03 24.55
CA SER A 533 -20.82 11.20 23.87
C SER A 533 -19.78 11.99 23.07
N MET A 534 -18.58 12.23 23.61
CA MET A 534 -17.50 12.91 22.87
C MET A 534 -17.01 12.08 21.69
N HIS A 535 -16.91 10.76 21.85
CA HIS A 535 -16.51 9.86 20.77
C HIS A 535 -17.54 9.85 19.63
N GLU A 536 -18.82 9.74 19.94
CA GLU A 536 -19.90 9.83 18.94
C GLU A 536 -19.89 11.18 18.22
N GLN A 537 -19.62 12.28 18.94
CA GLN A 537 -19.49 13.61 18.33
C GLN A 537 -18.28 13.68 17.40
N THR A 538 -17.15 13.09 17.77
CA THR A 538 -15.93 13.07 16.95
C THR A 538 -16.08 12.20 15.69
N VAL A 539 -16.79 11.07 15.79
CA VAL A 539 -17.12 10.23 14.63
C VAL A 539 -18.04 10.99 13.67
N LYS A 540 -19.09 11.65 14.19
CA LYS A 540 -20.00 12.47 13.37
C LYS A 540 -19.29 13.62 12.67
N THR A 541 -18.36 14.32 13.33
CA THR A 541 -17.60 15.40 12.67
C THR A 541 -16.63 14.86 11.62
N SER A 542 -16.03 13.67 11.83
CA SER A 542 -15.19 13.02 10.83
C SER A 542 -15.98 12.59 9.59
N ASP A 543 -17.17 12.02 9.77
CA ASP A 543 -18.02 11.59 8.66
C ASP A 543 -18.58 12.79 7.88
N ASN A 544 -18.97 13.86 8.59
CA ASN A 544 -19.38 15.12 7.94
C ASN A 544 -18.25 15.70 7.09
N ARG A 545 -17.01 15.73 7.60
CA ARG A 545 -15.85 16.21 6.85
C ARG A 545 -15.57 15.36 5.61
N LYS A 546 -15.68 14.03 5.70
CA LYS A 546 -15.51 13.15 4.52
C LYS A 546 -16.58 13.41 3.46
N ASN A 547 -17.82 13.66 3.89
CA ASN A 547 -18.90 14.01 2.97
C ASN A 547 -18.67 15.37 2.31
N GLU A 548 -18.24 16.39 3.05
CA GLU A 548 -17.87 17.71 2.52
C GLU A 548 -16.71 17.62 1.51
N GLU A 549 -15.68 16.81 1.81
CA GLU A 549 -14.55 16.57 0.90
C GLU A 549 -14.99 15.83 -0.38
N ALA A 550 -15.89 14.85 -0.27
CA ALA A 550 -16.44 14.13 -1.42
C ALA A 550 -17.31 15.06 -2.30
N GLU A 551 -18.14 15.89 -1.69
CA GLU A 551 -18.96 16.88 -2.40
C GLU A 551 -18.09 17.90 -3.13
N THR A 552 -17.02 18.39 -2.49
CA THR A 552 -16.05 19.32 -3.10
C THR A 552 -15.36 18.68 -4.32
N ARG A 553 -15.00 17.40 -4.25
CA ARG A 553 -14.41 16.67 -5.38
C ARG A 553 -15.40 16.53 -6.53
N HIS A 554 -16.66 16.18 -6.25
CA HIS A 554 -17.69 16.08 -7.28
C HIS A 554 -17.95 17.42 -7.97
N TRP A 555 -17.96 18.52 -7.22
CA TRP A 555 -18.06 19.87 -7.78
C TRP A 555 -16.88 20.22 -8.70
N ALA A 556 -15.65 19.94 -8.28
CA ALA A 556 -14.46 20.21 -9.09
C ALA A 556 -14.44 19.38 -10.40
N GLU A 557 -14.81 18.10 -10.31
CA GLU A 557 -14.93 17.23 -11.49
C GLU A 557 -16.04 17.73 -12.43
N TYR A 558 -17.21 18.07 -11.89
CA TYR A 558 -18.33 18.63 -12.64
C TYR A 558 -17.92 19.90 -13.39
N GLN A 559 -17.23 20.84 -12.72
CA GLN A 559 -16.78 22.10 -13.32
C GLN A 559 -15.81 21.85 -14.48
N SER A 560 -14.84 20.95 -14.28
CA SER A 560 -13.86 20.57 -15.30
C SER A 560 -14.52 19.91 -16.51
N MET A 561 -15.42 18.95 -16.30
CA MET A 561 -16.11 18.24 -17.38
C MET A 561 -17.09 19.14 -18.13
N SER A 562 -17.82 20.01 -17.42
CA SER A 562 -18.74 20.98 -18.02
C SER A 562 -18.00 21.96 -18.94
N GLY A 563 -16.83 22.45 -18.52
CA GLY A 563 -15.97 23.31 -19.35
C GLY A 563 -15.52 22.61 -20.63
N ARG A 564 -15.08 21.35 -20.54
CA ARG A 564 -14.70 20.53 -21.71
C ARG A 564 -15.89 20.27 -22.63
N PHE A 565 -17.05 19.93 -22.07
CA PHE A 565 -18.28 19.66 -22.81
C PHE A 565 -18.72 20.86 -23.65
N LEU A 566 -18.77 22.05 -23.04
CA LEU A 566 -19.12 23.29 -23.74
C LEU A 566 -18.08 23.66 -24.82
N GLY A 567 -16.80 23.40 -24.57
CA GLY A 567 -15.74 23.62 -25.56
C GLY A 567 -15.89 22.76 -26.82
N MET A 568 -16.54 21.59 -26.73
CA MET A 568 -16.78 20.70 -27.88
C MET A 568 -18.11 20.96 -28.59
N ALA A 569 -19.04 21.69 -27.97
CA ALA A 569 -20.41 21.85 -28.47
C ALA A 569 -20.53 22.52 -29.85
N GLY A 570 -19.44 23.09 -30.38
CA GLY A 570 -19.38 23.67 -31.73
C GLY A 570 -18.84 22.75 -32.83
N ASP A 571 -18.30 21.56 -32.52
CA ASP A 571 -17.75 20.63 -33.53
C ASP A 571 -18.61 19.36 -33.68
N PRO A 572 -19.36 19.19 -34.79
CA PRO A 572 -20.19 18.01 -35.03
C PRO A 572 -19.44 16.68 -34.98
N ARG A 573 -18.13 16.67 -35.26
CA ARG A 573 -17.31 15.45 -35.23
C ARG A 573 -17.10 14.92 -33.80
N MET A 574 -17.31 15.77 -32.80
CA MET A 574 -17.12 15.44 -31.39
C MET A 574 -18.38 14.87 -30.72
N LEU A 575 -19.50 14.74 -31.45
CA LEU A 575 -20.78 14.25 -30.91
C LEU A 575 -20.68 12.91 -30.13
N PRO A 576 -19.94 11.88 -30.58
CA PRO A 576 -19.82 10.64 -29.81
C PRO A 576 -19.11 10.84 -28.46
N LEU A 577 -18.07 11.68 -28.42
CA LEU A 577 -17.34 11.97 -27.19
C LEU A 577 -18.18 12.85 -26.24
N MET A 578 -18.89 13.84 -26.79
CA MET A 578 -19.84 14.66 -26.04
C MET A 578 -20.92 13.80 -25.37
N ARG A 579 -21.43 12.77 -26.05
CA ARG A 579 -22.42 11.85 -25.47
C ARG A 579 -21.89 11.15 -24.22
N ASN A 580 -20.66 10.64 -24.27
CA ASN A 580 -20.04 9.97 -23.11
C ASN A 580 -19.81 10.94 -21.94
N LEU A 581 -19.33 12.15 -22.24
CA LEU A 581 -19.14 13.19 -21.23
C LEU A 581 -20.46 13.62 -20.61
N ALA A 582 -21.52 13.78 -21.40
CA ALA A 582 -22.82 14.16 -20.88
C ALA A 582 -23.42 13.14 -19.92
N ILE A 583 -23.21 11.84 -20.15
CA ILE A 583 -23.64 10.80 -19.21
C ILE A 583 -22.93 10.98 -17.86
N ARG A 584 -21.61 11.21 -17.88
CA ARG A 584 -20.83 11.45 -16.65
C ARG A 584 -21.24 12.76 -15.96
N ILE A 585 -21.46 13.82 -16.72
CA ILE A 585 -21.92 15.12 -16.22
C ILE A 585 -23.28 14.99 -15.56
N LYS A 586 -24.27 14.31 -16.18
CA LYS A 586 -25.58 14.07 -15.56
C LYS A 586 -25.50 13.29 -14.25
N LYS A 587 -24.59 12.31 -14.15
CA LYS A 587 -24.33 11.60 -12.90
C LYS A 587 -23.75 12.53 -11.83
N LEU A 588 -22.81 13.40 -12.21
CA LEU A 588 -22.23 14.39 -11.30
C LEU A 588 -23.27 15.44 -10.87
N GLU A 589 -24.10 15.94 -11.80
CA GLU A 589 -25.22 16.85 -11.52
C GLU A 589 -26.17 16.26 -10.48
N ALA A 590 -26.54 14.98 -10.61
CA ALA A 590 -27.36 14.28 -9.62
C ALA A 590 -26.65 14.17 -8.25
N LEU A 591 -25.33 13.93 -8.23
CA LEU A 591 -24.54 13.84 -7.00
C LEU A 591 -24.37 15.20 -6.30
N VAL A 592 -24.28 16.29 -7.04
CA VAL A 592 -24.15 17.66 -6.50
C VAL A 592 -25.49 18.39 -6.31
N GLY A 593 -26.61 17.75 -6.66
CA GLY A 593 -27.95 18.31 -6.49
C GLY A 593 -28.36 19.36 -7.53
N ILE A 594 -27.79 19.34 -8.73
CA ILE A 594 -28.23 20.20 -9.85
C ILE A 594 -29.46 19.58 -10.50
N ALA A 595 -30.58 20.32 -10.51
CA ALA A 595 -31.82 19.86 -11.15
C ALA A 595 -31.66 19.72 -12.68
N ALA A 596 -32.38 18.78 -13.27
CA ALA A 596 -32.21 18.40 -14.68
C ALA A 596 -32.48 19.55 -15.67
N GLU A 597 -33.36 20.50 -15.33
CA GLU A 597 -33.60 21.70 -16.15
C GLU A 597 -32.40 22.64 -16.22
N PHE A 598 -31.46 22.56 -15.27
CA PHE A 598 -30.23 23.35 -15.25
C PHE A 598 -29.02 22.59 -15.79
N SER A 599 -29.22 21.37 -16.31
CA SER A 599 -28.13 20.55 -16.83
C SER A 599 -27.40 21.25 -17.97
N VAL A 600 -26.06 21.29 -17.91
CA VAL A 600 -25.25 21.85 -19.00
C VAL A 600 -25.35 21.03 -20.29
N THR A 601 -25.82 19.79 -20.17
CA THR A 601 -26.02 18.87 -21.30
C THR A 601 -27.36 19.07 -22.01
N LEU A 602 -28.28 19.81 -21.40
CA LEU A 602 -29.61 20.06 -21.93
C LEU A 602 -29.53 20.84 -23.25
N GLY A 603 -30.21 20.35 -24.29
CA GLY A 603 -30.24 20.98 -25.62
C GLY A 603 -29.05 20.65 -26.55
N HIS A 604 -27.98 20.06 -26.03
CA HIS A 604 -26.81 19.67 -26.84
C HIS A 604 -26.83 18.23 -27.33
N ILE A 605 -27.62 17.35 -26.70
CA ILE A 605 -27.75 15.94 -27.08
C ILE A 605 -29.24 15.61 -27.25
N PRO A 606 -29.64 15.04 -28.41
CA PRO A 606 -31.03 14.61 -28.64
C PRO A 606 -31.48 13.63 -27.55
N SER A 607 -32.66 13.87 -26.97
CA SER A 607 -33.26 13.10 -25.88
C SER A 607 -33.43 11.62 -26.20
N GLU A 608 -33.62 11.26 -27.47
CA GLU A 608 -33.84 9.90 -27.98
C GLU A 608 -32.67 8.93 -27.75
N VAL A 609 -31.51 9.45 -27.37
CA VAL A 609 -30.24 8.72 -27.39
C VAL A 609 -29.80 8.28 -25.97
N THR A 610 -30.52 8.68 -24.91
CA THR A 610 -30.11 8.44 -23.52
C THR A 610 -30.75 7.24 -22.81
N THR A 611 -31.72 6.57 -23.42
CA THR A 611 -32.51 5.49 -22.79
C THR A 611 -32.04 4.06 -23.08
N GLY A 612 -30.86 3.87 -23.69
CA GLY A 612 -30.49 2.59 -24.31
C GLY A 612 -29.63 1.60 -23.49
N ALA A 613 -29.25 1.85 -22.23
CA ALA A 613 -28.24 1.03 -21.56
C ALA A 613 -28.66 0.30 -20.27
N ASP A 614 -29.62 0.79 -19.49
CA ASP A 614 -29.96 0.19 -18.20
C ASP A 614 -31.44 -0.21 -18.15
N GLY A 615 -31.75 -1.35 -18.76
CA GLY A 615 -33.07 -2.00 -18.70
C GLY A 615 -33.25 -2.79 -17.41
N GLU A 616 -33.40 -2.12 -16.27
CA GLU A 616 -34.08 -2.66 -15.09
C GLU A 616 -35.11 -1.63 -14.62
N THR A 617 -36.34 -1.76 -15.12
CA THR A 617 -37.48 -0.99 -14.65
C THR A 617 -38.13 -1.74 -13.48
N ALA A 618 -38.00 -1.18 -12.28
CA ALA A 618 -38.87 -1.50 -11.16
C ALA A 618 -40.29 -0.99 -11.48
N THR A 619 -41.22 -1.91 -11.70
CA THR A 619 -42.65 -1.61 -11.75
C THR A 619 -43.12 -1.19 -10.36
N SER A 620 -43.44 0.09 -10.18
CA SER A 620 -44.25 0.56 -9.06
C SER A 620 -45.69 0.75 -9.56
N ASP A 621 -46.57 -0.10 -9.03
CA ASP A 621 -48.02 0.02 -9.20
C ASP A 621 -48.51 1.32 -8.57
N VAL A 622 -48.98 2.24 -9.40
CA VAL A 622 -49.82 3.36 -8.95
C VAL A 622 -51.25 3.08 -9.39
N THR A 623 -52.06 2.67 -8.41
CA THR A 623 -53.51 2.55 -8.54
C THR A 623 -54.13 3.90 -8.89
N GLY A 624 -54.86 3.92 -10.00
CA GLY A 624 -55.54 5.10 -10.52
C GLY A 624 -56.68 5.60 -9.63
N SER A 625 -56.81 6.92 -9.56
CA SER A 625 -58.02 7.60 -9.11
C SER A 625 -58.66 8.29 -10.32
N LYS A 626 -59.86 7.83 -10.67
CA LYS A 626 -60.74 8.43 -11.68
C LYS A 626 -61.28 9.76 -11.15
N HIS A 627 -60.98 10.85 -11.83
CA HIS A 627 -61.78 12.07 -11.73
C HIS A 627 -62.88 12.03 -12.81
N THR A 628 -64.12 11.96 -12.34
CA THR A 628 -65.33 12.24 -13.11
C THR A 628 -65.53 13.74 -13.24
N SER A 629 -65.87 14.18 -14.45
CA SER A 629 -66.26 15.54 -14.80
C SER A 629 -67.56 15.98 -14.10
N THR A 630 -67.54 17.20 -13.59
CA THR A 630 -68.62 18.20 -13.65
C THR A 630 -67.98 19.57 -13.53
#